data_AF-A0A1J0ZZV7-F1
#
_entry.id   AF-A0A1J0ZZV7-F1
#
_cell.length_a   1.000
_cell.length_b   1.000
_cell.length_c   1.000
_cell.angle_alpha   90.00
_cell.angle_beta   90.00
_cell.angle_gamma   90.00
#
_symmetry.space_group_name_H-M   'P 1'
#
loop_
_entity.id
_entity.type
_entity.pdbx_description
1 polymer ?
#
loop_
_entity_poly.entity_id
_entity_poly.type
_entity_poly.pdbx_seq_one_letter_code
_entity_poly.pdbx_strand_id
1 'polypeptide(L)'
;MTDLKVYYTEAIKIVDFPAYLDERHVNYQIVFENRQPITGVLNSSRSIAAIGIADRNIKVNLILLVQDIELKKVNLSISDDIKTREISLKSTVSETCMESGNICSFELKLKIYTIDRKSNKAVLLGLNEVEKIAKKHSLTAGFHIKRRSGGISKTSKDTIDKINNPDNITNKYIKYAMAAFKKECNSGAEDFPKLLYRDLMKFVFENFLKNAKDPDSVVDDIGSIFGQNIEVSYMKSELLAFFHIYEALVPKTLSSPGYDKIQHFTYCVKKMYNATTAITDAAQYAGEAYDLLTGGSWDDTVSDMEANNLGQAYGKELYERYHPVRAALRSLD
;
A
#
# COMPACT_ATOMS: atom_id res chain seq x y z
N MET A 1 -3.03 65.97 -2.24
CA MET A 1 -2.90 64.53 -1.97
C MET A 1 -3.67 63.83 -3.06
N THR A 2 -2.99 63.16 -3.99
CA THR A 2 -3.66 62.31 -4.98
C THR A 2 -4.11 61.05 -4.25
N ASP A 3 -5.42 60.82 -4.18
CA ASP A 3 -5.96 59.56 -3.68
C ASP A 3 -5.36 58.41 -4.50
N LEU A 4 -4.44 57.67 -3.88
CA LEU A 4 -3.92 56.44 -4.44
C LEU A 4 -5.10 55.49 -4.56
N LYS A 5 -5.58 55.29 -5.79
CA LYS A 5 -6.67 54.36 -6.06
C LYS A 5 -6.23 52.95 -5.64
N VAL A 6 -6.91 52.40 -4.64
CA VAL A 6 -6.67 51.06 -4.13
C VAL A 6 -7.59 50.08 -4.86
N TYR A 7 -7.04 48.96 -5.31
CA TYR A 7 -7.76 47.81 -5.83
C TYR A 7 -7.66 46.65 -4.84
N TYR A 8 -8.52 45.66 -4.97
CA TYR A 8 -8.56 44.52 -4.06
C TYR A 8 -8.41 43.21 -4.81
N THR A 9 -7.61 42.28 -4.26
CA THR A 9 -7.73 40.87 -4.61
C THR A 9 -9.11 40.36 -4.19
N GLU A 10 -9.58 39.27 -4.80
CA GLU A 10 -10.72 38.54 -4.23
C GLU A 10 -10.43 38.09 -2.79
N ALA A 11 -11.43 38.23 -1.92
CA ALA A 11 -11.51 37.47 -0.68
C ALA A 11 -11.89 36.02 -1.03
N ILE A 12 -11.44 35.07 -0.21
CA ILE A 12 -11.64 33.66 -0.47
C ILE A 12 -12.35 33.02 0.71
N LYS A 13 -13.38 32.23 0.42
CA LYS A 13 -14.10 31.43 1.41
C LYS A 13 -14.06 29.96 1.00
N ILE A 14 -13.57 29.11 1.89
CA ILE A 14 -13.49 27.67 1.63
C ILE A 14 -14.79 27.01 2.10
N VAL A 15 -15.58 26.53 1.14
CA VAL A 15 -16.93 26.00 1.41
C VAL A 15 -16.95 24.49 1.67
N ASP A 16 -15.99 23.76 1.14
CA ASP A 16 -15.90 22.31 1.24
C ASP A 16 -14.50 21.89 1.66
N PHE A 17 -14.42 21.15 2.77
CA PHE A 17 -13.17 20.68 3.35
C PHE A 17 -13.14 19.14 3.39
N PRO A 18 -12.12 18.48 2.82
CA PRO A 18 -11.97 17.04 2.93
C PRO A 18 -11.78 16.65 4.38
N ALA A 19 -12.52 15.64 4.82
CA ALA A 19 -12.49 15.25 6.23
C ALA A 19 -11.18 14.60 6.69
N TYR A 20 -10.29 14.25 5.77
CA TYR A 20 -8.96 13.71 6.07
C TYR A 20 -7.90 14.80 6.24
N LEU A 21 -8.22 16.06 5.89
CA LEU A 21 -7.37 17.20 6.23
C LEU A 21 -7.76 17.67 7.63
N ASP A 22 -6.76 18.03 8.44
CA ASP A 22 -7.01 18.75 9.69
C ASP A 22 -6.99 20.25 9.36
N GLU A 23 -8.10 20.93 9.65
CA GLU A 23 -8.29 22.38 9.41
C GLU A 23 -7.21 23.23 10.09
N ARG A 24 -6.61 22.73 11.18
CA ARG A 24 -5.53 23.42 11.90
C ARG A 24 -4.20 23.46 11.14
N HIS A 25 -4.09 22.77 10.01
CA HIS A 25 -2.83 22.57 9.29
C HIS A 25 -2.83 23.13 7.87
N VAL A 26 -3.85 23.90 7.46
CA VAL A 26 -3.87 24.53 6.13
C VAL A 26 -3.18 25.87 6.17
N ASN A 27 -2.00 25.91 5.59
CA ASN A 27 -1.26 27.15 5.32
C ASN A 27 -1.70 27.70 3.96
N TYR A 28 -1.52 29.00 3.75
CA TYR A 28 -1.69 29.61 2.44
C TYR A 28 -0.53 30.55 2.12
N GLN A 29 -0.30 30.76 0.83
CA GLN A 29 0.64 31.74 0.29
C GLN A 29 -0.06 32.53 -0.82
N ILE A 30 -0.02 33.85 -0.73
CA ILE A 30 -0.49 34.76 -1.77
C ILE A 30 0.74 35.34 -2.45
N VAL A 31 0.97 34.90 -3.68
CA VAL A 31 2.14 35.23 -4.49
C VAL A 31 1.76 36.32 -5.47
N PHE A 32 2.45 37.46 -5.36
CA PHE A 32 2.38 38.56 -6.32
C PHE A 32 3.59 38.47 -7.23
N GLU A 33 3.41 38.80 -8.51
CA GLU A 33 4.52 38.88 -9.46
C GLU A 33 5.64 39.80 -8.92
N ASN A 34 6.86 39.27 -8.82
CA ASN A 34 8.06 39.96 -8.35
C ASN A 34 8.00 40.54 -6.92
N ARG A 35 7.16 40.00 -6.02
CA ARG A 35 7.15 40.39 -4.59
C ARG A 35 7.24 39.17 -3.67
N GLN A 36 7.63 39.42 -2.43
CA GLN A 36 7.60 38.39 -1.38
C GLN A 36 6.16 37.91 -1.16
N PRO A 37 5.95 36.59 -1.00
CA PRO A 37 4.63 36.04 -0.78
C PRO A 37 4.10 36.39 0.61
N ILE A 38 2.80 36.63 0.71
CA ILE A 38 2.11 36.79 1.98
C ILE A 38 1.65 35.41 2.44
N THR A 39 2.11 34.96 3.60
CA THR A 39 1.80 33.65 4.15
C THR A 39 0.84 33.75 5.34
N GLY A 40 0.07 32.69 5.58
CA GLY A 40 -0.80 32.61 6.75
C GLY A 40 -1.36 31.22 6.97
N VAL A 41 -2.14 31.08 8.05
CA VAL A 41 -2.83 29.83 8.40
C VAL A 41 -4.33 30.09 8.30
N LEU A 42 -5.06 29.14 7.71
CA LEU A 42 -6.50 29.23 7.58
C LEU A 42 -7.14 29.24 8.98
N ASN A 43 -7.99 30.24 9.23
CA ASN A 43 -8.73 30.34 10.48
C ASN A 43 -9.96 29.41 10.50
N SER A 44 -10.63 29.32 11.65
CA SER A 44 -11.85 28.51 11.80
C SER A 44 -13.03 28.99 10.94
N SER A 45 -13.03 30.25 10.49
CA SER A 45 -14.02 30.76 9.54
C SER A 45 -13.68 30.42 8.09
N ARG A 46 -12.58 29.69 7.86
CA ARG A 46 -12.12 29.17 6.57
C ARG A 46 -12.07 30.24 5.48
N SER A 47 -11.66 31.45 5.87
CA SER A 47 -11.73 32.63 5.03
C SER A 47 -10.39 33.36 4.98
N ILE A 48 -10.03 33.83 3.78
CA ILE A 48 -8.85 34.65 3.52
C ILE A 48 -9.35 36.02 3.09
N ALA A 49 -8.93 37.07 3.80
CA ALA A 49 -9.33 38.43 3.51
C ALA A 49 -8.76 38.93 2.18
N ALA A 50 -9.49 39.83 1.52
CA ALA A 50 -8.98 40.57 0.38
C ALA A 50 -7.80 41.45 0.78
N ILE A 51 -6.83 41.60 -0.13
CA ILE A 51 -5.65 42.44 0.07
C ILE A 51 -5.75 43.66 -0.84
N GLY A 52 -5.59 44.84 -0.25
CA GLY A 52 -5.49 46.09 -0.98
C GLY A 52 -4.15 46.20 -1.73
N ILE A 53 -4.20 46.53 -3.01
CA ILE A 53 -3.06 46.69 -3.90
C ILE A 53 -3.19 47.95 -4.77
N ALA A 54 -2.06 48.57 -5.09
CA ALA A 54 -2.03 49.81 -5.87
C ALA A 54 -2.02 49.59 -7.40
N ASP A 55 -1.80 48.35 -7.85
CA ASP A 55 -1.70 47.99 -9.27
C ASP A 55 -2.77 46.96 -9.63
N ARG A 56 -3.62 47.30 -10.61
CA ARG A 56 -4.71 46.44 -11.09
C ARG A 56 -4.23 45.30 -11.98
N ASN A 57 -3.06 45.45 -12.60
CA ASN A 57 -2.59 44.54 -13.65
C ASN A 57 -1.63 43.46 -13.14
N ILE A 58 -1.27 43.50 -11.86
CA ILE A 58 -0.36 42.51 -11.26
C ILE A 58 -1.02 41.13 -11.22
N LYS A 59 -0.27 40.07 -11.54
CA LYS A 59 -0.77 38.70 -11.39
C LYS A 59 -0.66 38.27 -9.93
N VAL A 60 -1.75 37.74 -9.40
CA VAL A 60 -1.84 37.25 -8.02
C VAL A 60 -2.31 35.81 -8.01
N ASN A 61 -1.56 34.95 -7.32
CA ASN A 61 -1.89 33.55 -7.12
C ASN A 61 -2.08 33.26 -5.64
N LEU A 62 -3.15 32.58 -5.28
CA LEU A 62 -3.30 31.91 -4.01
C LEU A 62 -2.81 30.47 -4.13
N ILE A 63 -1.94 30.04 -3.24
CA ILE A 63 -1.48 28.66 -3.08
C ILE A 63 -1.94 28.19 -1.70
N LEU A 64 -2.70 27.09 -1.64
CA LEU A 64 -3.11 26.44 -0.41
C LEU A 64 -2.22 25.24 -0.15
N LEU A 65 -1.76 25.09 1.09
CA LEU A 65 -0.74 24.13 1.50
C LEU A 65 -1.18 23.36 2.74
N VAL A 66 -0.82 22.08 2.86
CA VAL A 66 -0.88 21.33 4.11
C VAL A 66 0.44 20.63 4.34
N GLN A 67 1.08 20.84 5.49
CA GLN A 67 2.41 20.27 5.79
C GLN A 67 3.42 20.55 4.66
N ASP A 68 3.43 21.79 4.13
CA ASP A 68 4.28 22.26 3.02
C ASP A 68 4.01 21.61 1.65
N ILE A 69 2.83 21.01 1.49
CA ILE A 69 2.39 20.36 0.25
C ILE A 69 1.35 21.21 -0.44
N GLU A 70 1.58 21.59 -1.71
CA GLU A 70 0.59 22.32 -2.53
C GLU A 70 -0.67 21.46 -2.75
N LEU A 71 -1.80 21.98 -2.29
CA LEU A 71 -3.14 21.39 -2.47
C LEU A 71 -3.88 22.03 -3.64
N LYS A 72 -3.82 23.36 -3.77
CA LYS A 72 -4.56 24.10 -4.78
C LYS A 72 -3.84 25.40 -5.11
N LYS A 73 -3.78 25.72 -6.39
CA LYS A 73 -3.38 27.03 -6.90
C LYS A 73 -4.57 27.71 -7.57
N VAL A 74 -4.80 28.98 -7.25
CA VAL A 74 -5.93 29.76 -7.76
C VAL A 74 -5.43 31.12 -8.23
N ASN A 75 -5.76 31.51 -9.45
CA ASN A 75 -5.55 32.88 -9.93
C ASN A 75 -6.61 33.79 -9.30
N LEU A 76 -6.18 34.79 -8.54
CA LEU A 76 -7.08 35.77 -7.94
C LEU A 76 -7.32 36.91 -8.93
N SER A 77 -8.58 37.28 -9.11
CA SER A 77 -8.95 38.48 -9.86
C SER A 77 -8.75 39.73 -9.00
N ILE A 78 -8.52 40.86 -9.66
CA ILE A 78 -8.36 42.17 -9.03
C ILE A 78 -9.52 43.07 -9.46
N SER A 79 -10.21 43.68 -8.50
CA SER A 79 -11.35 44.57 -8.74
C SER A 79 -11.32 45.84 -7.89
N ASP A 80 -12.11 46.83 -8.28
CA ASP A 80 -12.28 48.07 -7.51
C ASP A 80 -12.99 47.82 -6.17
N ASP A 81 -13.87 46.81 -6.10
CA ASP A 81 -14.57 46.38 -4.88
C ASP A 81 -14.08 45.01 -4.39
N ILE A 82 -14.28 44.74 -3.10
CA ILE A 82 -14.03 43.41 -2.51
C ILE A 82 -15.07 42.43 -3.02
N LYS A 83 -14.62 41.43 -3.77
CA LYS A 83 -15.44 40.28 -4.18
C LYS A 83 -15.02 39.05 -3.40
N THR A 84 -15.97 38.22 -3.00
CA THR A 84 -15.68 36.94 -2.36
C THR A 84 -15.86 35.82 -3.37
N ARG A 85 -14.83 34.98 -3.54
CA ARG A 85 -14.89 33.75 -4.33
C ARG A 85 -14.95 32.56 -3.38
N GLU A 86 -15.94 31.69 -3.60
CA GLU A 86 -16.04 30.43 -2.89
C GLU A 86 -15.19 29.36 -3.58
N ILE A 87 -14.41 28.60 -2.81
CA ILE A 87 -13.59 27.50 -3.33
C ILE A 87 -13.82 26.22 -2.55
N SER A 88 -13.92 25.10 -3.27
CA SER A 88 -13.93 23.76 -2.68
C SER A 88 -12.51 23.16 -2.65
N LEU A 89 -12.21 22.43 -1.57
CA LEU A 89 -11.03 21.57 -1.43
C LEU A 89 -11.35 20.07 -1.52
N LYS A 90 -12.64 19.67 -1.61
CA LYS A 90 -13.02 18.28 -1.88
C LYS A 90 -12.70 17.94 -3.34
N SER A 91 -11.79 17.00 -3.58
CA SER A 91 -11.59 16.38 -4.89
C SER A 91 -11.00 14.99 -4.67
N THR A 92 -11.41 14.01 -5.49
CA THR A 92 -10.56 12.83 -5.78
C THR A 92 -9.88 13.02 -7.11
N VAL A 93 -8.72 12.38 -7.24
CA VAL A 93 -7.83 12.37 -8.41
C VAL A 93 -8.62 12.40 -9.71
N SER A 94 -8.27 13.36 -10.58
CA SER A 94 -8.73 13.49 -11.96
C SER A 94 -10.22 13.85 -12.14
N GLU A 95 -10.55 15.14 -11.94
CA GLU A 95 -11.42 15.83 -12.88
C GLU A 95 -10.67 17.07 -13.39
N THR A 96 -10.28 17.02 -14.66
CA THR A 96 -9.79 18.16 -15.42
C THR A 96 -10.75 19.33 -15.26
N CYS A 97 -10.22 20.45 -14.76
CA CYS A 97 -10.91 21.72 -14.56
C CYS A 97 -11.72 22.12 -15.80
N MET A 98 -13.05 22.06 -15.72
CA MET A 98 -13.94 22.68 -16.72
C MET A 98 -14.43 24.05 -16.26
N GLU A 99 -13.52 24.91 -15.79
CA GLU A 99 -13.79 26.34 -15.62
C GLU A 99 -12.66 27.17 -16.24
N SER A 100 -13.01 28.03 -17.18
CA SER A 100 -12.08 28.95 -17.85
C SER A 100 -11.41 29.88 -16.83
N GLY A 101 -10.10 29.74 -16.65
CA GLY A 101 -9.27 30.60 -15.79
C GLY A 101 -8.64 29.92 -14.56
N ASN A 102 -9.04 28.67 -14.27
CA ASN A 102 -8.55 27.89 -13.14
C ASN A 102 -7.48 26.88 -13.60
N ILE A 103 -6.22 27.04 -13.15
CA ILE A 103 -5.24 25.94 -13.15
C ILE A 103 -5.42 25.21 -11.82
N CYS A 104 -6.38 24.29 -11.70
CA CYS A 104 -6.40 23.42 -10.53
C CYS A 104 -5.50 22.21 -10.77
N SER A 105 -4.28 22.25 -10.25
CA SER A 105 -3.53 21.02 -9.95
C SER A 105 -3.89 20.58 -8.54
N PHE A 106 -4.75 19.57 -8.44
CA PHE A 106 -4.96 18.80 -7.21
C PHE A 106 -4.29 17.45 -7.38
N GLU A 107 -3.21 17.19 -6.66
CA GLU A 107 -2.76 15.82 -6.45
C GLU A 107 -3.13 15.39 -5.03
N LEU A 108 -4.14 14.55 -4.88
CA LEU A 108 -4.34 13.90 -3.58
C LEU A 108 -3.11 13.06 -3.28
N LYS A 109 -2.46 13.38 -2.18
CA LYS A 109 -1.39 12.53 -1.66
C LYS A 109 -1.93 11.30 -0.93
N LEU A 110 -3.19 11.30 -0.48
CA LEU A 110 -3.84 10.10 0.08
C LEU A 110 -4.49 9.30 -1.05
N LYS A 111 -3.86 8.20 -1.46
CA LYS A 111 -4.34 7.31 -2.51
C LYS A 111 -4.63 5.94 -1.91
N ILE A 112 -5.92 5.59 -1.79
CA ILE A 112 -6.35 4.29 -1.27
C ILE A 112 -6.87 3.44 -2.42
N TYR A 113 -6.30 2.25 -2.59
CA TYR A 113 -6.66 1.30 -3.64
C TYR A 113 -7.38 0.10 -3.04
N THR A 114 -8.30 -0.48 -3.80
CA THR A 114 -8.78 -1.86 -3.61
C THR A 114 -8.20 -2.74 -4.71
N ILE A 115 -8.07 -4.03 -4.46
CA ILE A 115 -7.70 -4.98 -5.53
C ILE A 115 -8.97 -5.55 -6.14
N ASP A 116 -9.13 -5.38 -7.46
CA ASP A 116 -10.21 -6.03 -8.19
C ASP A 116 -9.89 -7.52 -8.35
N ARG A 117 -10.82 -8.39 -7.92
CA ARG A 117 -10.61 -9.84 -7.89
C ARG A 117 -10.38 -10.45 -9.27
N LYS A 118 -11.09 -9.97 -10.29
CA LYS A 118 -11.06 -10.54 -11.64
C LYS A 118 -9.78 -10.17 -12.38
N SER A 119 -9.41 -8.90 -12.34
CA SER A 119 -8.24 -8.38 -13.04
C SER A 119 -6.94 -8.51 -12.24
N ASN A 120 -7.03 -8.63 -10.92
CA ASN A 120 -5.94 -8.52 -9.93
C ASN A 120 -5.23 -7.16 -9.98
N LYS A 121 -5.92 -6.11 -10.45
CA LYS A 121 -5.38 -4.75 -10.53
C LYS A 121 -5.78 -3.91 -9.33
N ALA A 122 -4.94 -2.95 -8.99
CA ALA A 122 -5.23 -1.93 -8.00
C ALA A 122 -6.14 -0.85 -8.62
N VAL A 123 -7.34 -0.74 -8.08
CA VAL A 123 -8.36 0.25 -8.45
C VAL A 123 -8.43 1.33 -7.39
N LEU A 124 -8.25 2.58 -7.79
CA LEU A 124 -8.32 3.73 -6.87
C LEU A 124 -9.76 3.92 -6.38
N LEU A 125 -9.94 4.10 -5.07
CA LEU A 125 -11.26 4.36 -4.47
C LEU A 125 -11.71 5.81 -4.71
N GLY A 126 -13.03 6.00 -4.80
CA GLY A 126 -13.64 7.33 -4.92
C GLY A 126 -13.61 8.13 -3.61
N LEU A 127 -13.77 9.46 -3.69
CA LEU A 127 -13.57 10.38 -2.54
C LEU A 127 -14.42 10.00 -1.34
N ASN A 128 -15.70 9.73 -1.57
CA ASN A 128 -16.65 9.39 -0.52
C ASN A 128 -16.22 8.16 0.29
N GLU A 129 -15.56 7.18 -0.34
CA GLU A 129 -15.04 6.00 0.35
C GLU A 129 -13.72 6.29 1.06
N VAL A 130 -12.82 7.04 0.41
CA VAL A 130 -11.55 7.46 1.00
C VAL A 130 -11.80 8.26 2.29
N GLU A 131 -12.74 9.20 2.29
CA GLU A 131 -13.08 10.00 3.47
C GLU A 131 -13.65 9.15 4.62
N LYS A 132 -14.52 8.17 4.31
CA LYS A 132 -15.06 7.25 5.32
C LYS A 132 -13.95 6.42 5.98
N ILE A 133 -13.02 5.93 5.18
CA ILE A 133 -11.88 5.13 5.67
C ILE A 133 -10.92 6.01 6.48
N ALA A 134 -10.55 7.18 5.95
CA ALA A 134 -9.60 8.08 6.61
C ALA A 134 -10.09 8.53 7.99
N LYS A 135 -11.39 8.84 8.14
CA LYS A 135 -12.01 9.16 9.44
C LYS A 135 -11.88 8.04 10.47
N LYS A 136 -11.99 6.78 10.02
CA LYS A 136 -11.94 5.60 10.91
C LYS A 136 -10.52 5.23 11.32
N HIS A 137 -9.54 5.50 10.45
CA HIS A 137 -8.18 4.96 10.57
C HIS A 137 -7.08 6.02 10.79
N SER A 138 -7.42 7.32 10.85
CA SER A 138 -6.46 8.43 11.02
C SER A 138 -5.26 8.36 10.07
N LEU A 139 -5.53 8.11 8.78
CA LEU A 139 -4.50 7.89 7.77
C LEU A 139 -3.80 9.20 7.38
N THR A 140 -2.49 9.14 7.17
CA THR A 140 -1.69 10.23 6.62
C THR A 140 -1.55 10.11 5.10
N ALA A 141 -1.05 11.15 4.45
CA ALA A 141 -0.74 11.15 3.02
C ALA A 141 0.17 9.96 2.62
N GLY A 142 -0.15 9.31 1.51
CA GLY A 142 0.60 8.18 0.98
C GLY A 142 -0.26 7.22 0.16
N PHE A 143 0.36 6.13 -0.29
CA PHE A 143 -0.30 5.05 -1.00
C PHE A 143 -0.73 3.99 -0.02
N HIS A 144 -1.97 3.52 -0.16
CA HIS A 144 -2.57 2.55 0.75
C HIS A 144 -3.38 1.51 -0.02
N ILE A 145 -3.47 0.30 0.53
CA ILE A 145 -4.34 -0.76 0.01
C ILE A 145 -5.35 -1.14 1.09
N LYS A 146 -6.62 -1.19 0.68
CA LYS A 146 -7.72 -1.69 1.48
C LYS A 146 -7.79 -3.21 1.36
N ARG A 147 -7.70 -3.90 2.50
CA ARG A 147 -7.85 -5.36 2.60
C ARG A 147 -9.33 -5.74 2.59
N ARG A 148 -9.65 -6.98 2.19
CA ARG A 148 -11.03 -7.51 2.25
C ARG A 148 -11.61 -7.51 3.66
N SER A 149 -10.77 -7.71 4.68
CA SER A 149 -11.14 -7.61 6.10
C SER A 149 -11.44 -6.18 6.57
N GLY A 150 -11.26 -5.17 5.72
CA GLY A 150 -11.47 -3.76 6.04
C GLY A 150 -10.24 -3.07 6.66
N GLY A 151 -9.16 -3.80 6.92
CA GLY A 151 -7.88 -3.22 7.32
C GLY A 151 -7.23 -2.40 6.20
N ILE A 152 -6.33 -1.49 6.56
CA ILE A 152 -5.59 -0.64 5.63
C ILE A 152 -4.09 -0.87 5.79
N SER A 153 -3.40 -1.12 4.67
CA SER A 153 -1.93 -1.25 4.63
C SER A 153 -1.31 -0.05 3.94
N LYS A 154 -0.22 0.47 4.50
CA LYS A 154 0.65 1.44 3.82
C LYS A 154 1.46 0.74 2.73
N THR A 155 1.66 1.42 1.60
CA THR A 155 2.43 0.92 0.46
C THR A 155 3.16 2.06 -0.27
N SER A 156 3.69 1.79 -1.47
CA SER A 156 4.39 2.77 -2.31
C SER A 156 3.82 2.83 -3.73
N LYS A 157 4.09 3.92 -4.45
CA LYS A 157 3.76 4.05 -5.87
C LYS A 157 4.36 2.90 -6.70
N ASP A 158 5.63 2.61 -6.47
CA ASP A 158 6.36 1.53 -7.16
C ASP A 158 5.68 0.16 -6.98
N THR A 159 5.17 -0.11 -5.78
CA THR A 159 4.41 -1.35 -5.50
C THR A 159 3.08 -1.37 -6.28
N ILE A 160 2.34 -0.25 -6.31
CA ILE A 160 1.10 -0.12 -7.11
C ILE A 160 1.37 -0.30 -8.60
N ASP A 161 2.47 0.28 -9.11
CA ASP A 161 2.87 0.15 -10.51
C ASP A 161 3.18 -1.32 -10.87
N LYS A 162 3.83 -2.07 -9.97
CA LYS A 162 4.10 -3.51 -10.13
C LYS A 162 2.85 -4.38 -10.06
N ILE A 163 1.87 -4.03 -9.22
CA ILE A 163 0.55 -4.69 -9.20
C ILE A 163 -0.15 -4.50 -10.56
N ASN A 164 -0.16 -3.27 -11.07
CA ASN A 164 -0.89 -2.93 -12.29
C ASN A 164 -0.17 -3.34 -13.58
N ASN A 165 1.16 -3.49 -13.52
CA ASN A 165 2.00 -3.94 -14.61
C ASN A 165 2.97 -5.05 -14.14
N PRO A 166 2.55 -6.34 -14.20
CA PRO A 166 3.36 -7.47 -13.77
C PRO A 166 4.67 -7.67 -14.55
N ASP A 167 4.87 -7.01 -15.69
CA ASP A 167 6.14 -7.04 -16.40
C ASP A 167 7.25 -6.23 -15.70
N ASN A 168 6.87 -5.35 -14.79
CA ASN A 168 7.81 -4.64 -13.91
C ASN A 168 8.35 -5.51 -12.76
N ILE A 169 7.91 -6.77 -12.67
CA ILE A 169 8.39 -7.75 -11.69
C ILE A 169 9.54 -8.52 -12.33
N THR A 170 10.74 -8.28 -11.81
CA THR A 170 11.97 -8.85 -12.36
C THR A 170 12.30 -10.21 -11.75
N ASN A 171 11.88 -10.46 -10.51
CA ASN A 171 12.12 -11.73 -9.85
C ASN A 171 11.23 -12.83 -10.44
N LYS A 172 11.87 -13.83 -11.07
CA LYS A 172 11.18 -14.94 -11.73
C LYS A 172 10.25 -15.73 -10.80
N TYR A 173 10.61 -15.88 -9.51
CA TYR A 173 9.82 -16.65 -8.55
C TYR A 173 8.55 -15.88 -8.16
N ILE A 174 8.68 -14.57 -7.90
CA ILE A 174 7.53 -13.69 -7.61
C ILE A 174 6.60 -13.59 -8.83
N LYS A 175 7.17 -13.37 -10.01
CA LYS A 175 6.40 -13.30 -11.27
C LYS A 175 5.58 -14.57 -11.49
N TYR A 176 6.18 -15.74 -11.24
CA TYR A 176 5.48 -17.02 -11.36
C TYR A 176 4.41 -17.21 -10.28
N ALA A 177 4.71 -16.91 -9.02
CA ALA A 177 3.76 -17.01 -7.91
C ALA A 177 2.53 -16.12 -8.15
N MET A 178 2.73 -14.89 -8.62
CA MET A 178 1.63 -14.00 -9.00
C MET A 178 0.78 -14.56 -10.14
N ALA A 179 1.40 -15.12 -11.17
CA ALA A 179 0.67 -15.73 -12.28
C ALA A 179 -0.13 -16.96 -11.84
N ALA A 180 0.45 -17.80 -10.96
CA ALA A 180 -0.22 -18.96 -10.39
C ALA A 180 -1.42 -18.53 -9.52
N PHE A 181 -1.23 -17.59 -8.62
CA PHE A 181 -2.31 -17.09 -7.77
C PHE A 181 -3.43 -16.41 -8.56
N LYS A 182 -3.09 -15.71 -9.65
CA LYS A 182 -4.09 -15.13 -10.57
C LYS A 182 -4.98 -16.19 -11.22
N LYS A 183 -4.47 -17.39 -11.51
CA LYS A 183 -5.31 -18.50 -12.01
C LYS A 183 -6.30 -18.94 -10.95
N GLU A 184 -5.84 -19.09 -9.70
CA GLU A 184 -6.71 -19.45 -8.57
C GLU A 184 -7.82 -18.42 -8.34
N CYS A 185 -7.50 -17.12 -8.45
CA CYS A 185 -8.49 -16.04 -8.33
C CYS A 185 -9.63 -16.14 -9.36
N ASN A 186 -9.33 -16.70 -10.54
CA ASN A 186 -10.24 -16.81 -11.68
C ASN A 186 -10.87 -18.21 -11.82
N SER A 187 -10.68 -19.09 -10.84
CA SER A 187 -11.27 -20.44 -10.81
C SER A 187 -12.81 -20.43 -10.64
N GLY A 188 -13.38 -19.31 -10.21
CA GLY A 188 -14.81 -19.16 -9.94
C GLY A 188 -15.24 -19.56 -8.52
N ALA A 189 -14.32 -20.06 -7.68
CA ALA A 189 -14.61 -20.35 -6.28
C ALA A 189 -14.94 -19.06 -5.51
N GLU A 190 -15.96 -19.06 -4.65
CA GLU A 190 -16.30 -17.88 -3.82
C GLU A 190 -15.24 -17.62 -2.76
N ASP A 191 -14.76 -18.69 -2.12
CA ASP A 191 -13.72 -18.64 -1.10
C ASP A 191 -12.49 -19.44 -1.51
N PHE A 192 -11.35 -19.10 -0.90
CA PHE A 192 -10.10 -19.77 -1.13
C PHE A 192 -9.94 -20.97 -0.19
N PRO A 193 -9.29 -22.07 -0.62
CA PRO A 193 -8.99 -23.18 0.26
C PRO A 193 -8.12 -22.77 1.45
N LYS A 194 -8.36 -23.39 2.62
CA LYS A 194 -7.55 -23.17 3.84
C LYS A 194 -6.05 -23.31 3.61
N LEU A 195 -5.65 -24.23 2.73
CA LEU A 195 -4.24 -24.55 2.46
C LEU A 195 -3.73 -23.94 1.14
N LEU A 196 -4.40 -22.88 0.64
CA LEU A 196 -3.98 -22.16 -0.57
C LEU A 196 -2.50 -21.76 -0.53
N TYR A 197 -2.00 -21.25 0.60
CA TYR A 197 -0.59 -20.86 0.75
C TYR A 197 0.36 -22.03 0.47
N ARG A 198 0.06 -23.22 1.01
CA ARG A 198 0.83 -24.44 0.80
C ARG A 198 0.80 -24.83 -0.66
N ASP A 199 -0.40 -24.93 -1.24
CA ASP A 199 -0.58 -25.44 -2.60
C ASP A 199 0.06 -24.50 -3.63
N LEU A 200 -0.12 -23.19 -3.45
CA LEU A 200 0.53 -22.16 -4.26
C LEU A 200 2.05 -22.27 -4.18
N MET A 201 2.63 -22.36 -2.97
CA MET A 201 4.08 -22.42 -2.84
C MET A 201 4.67 -23.75 -3.28
N LYS A 202 4.01 -24.89 -3.04
CA LYS A 202 4.41 -26.18 -3.62
C LYS A 202 4.43 -26.09 -5.14
N PHE A 203 3.41 -25.48 -5.74
CA PHE A 203 3.36 -25.29 -7.20
C PHE A 203 4.52 -24.43 -7.72
N VAL A 204 4.90 -23.37 -6.99
CA VAL A 204 6.09 -22.56 -7.31
C VAL A 204 7.37 -23.41 -7.22
N PHE A 205 7.58 -24.12 -6.11
CA PHE A 205 8.75 -25.00 -5.93
C PHE A 205 8.84 -26.04 -7.05
N GLU A 206 7.79 -26.83 -7.26
CA GLU A 206 7.77 -27.90 -8.26
C GLU A 206 8.05 -27.38 -9.67
N ASN A 207 7.52 -26.22 -10.04
CA ASN A 207 7.80 -25.63 -11.36
C ASN A 207 9.29 -25.33 -11.57
N PHE A 208 9.98 -24.77 -10.58
CA PHE A 208 11.39 -24.41 -10.71
C PHE A 208 12.36 -25.55 -10.42
N LEU A 209 11.94 -26.52 -9.60
CA LEU A 209 12.72 -27.72 -9.29
C LEU A 209 12.65 -28.75 -10.42
N LYS A 210 11.56 -28.74 -11.21
CA LYS A 210 11.44 -29.58 -12.40
C LYS A 210 12.57 -29.26 -13.38
N ASN A 211 13.50 -30.21 -13.52
CA ASN A 211 14.71 -30.11 -14.34
C ASN A 211 15.75 -29.10 -13.85
N ALA A 212 15.71 -28.69 -12.57
CA ALA A 212 16.77 -27.87 -12.00
C ALA A 212 18.10 -28.64 -12.03
N LYS A 213 19.15 -28.00 -12.56
CA LYS A 213 20.52 -28.52 -12.45
C LYS A 213 21.08 -28.37 -11.04
N ASP A 214 20.57 -27.40 -10.30
CA ASP A 214 20.94 -27.09 -8.93
C ASP A 214 19.66 -26.88 -8.09
N PRO A 215 19.08 -27.96 -7.56
CA PRO A 215 17.90 -27.90 -6.70
C PRO A 215 18.13 -27.10 -5.40
N ASP A 216 19.37 -27.12 -4.88
CA ASP A 216 19.71 -26.47 -3.61
C ASP A 216 19.56 -24.95 -3.72
N SER A 217 20.15 -24.36 -4.78
CA SER A 217 19.98 -22.93 -5.06
C SER A 217 18.52 -22.53 -5.28
N VAL A 218 17.70 -23.38 -5.90
CA VAL A 218 16.28 -23.10 -6.11
C VAL A 218 15.52 -23.05 -4.78
N VAL A 219 15.75 -24.02 -3.89
CA VAL A 219 15.11 -24.04 -2.57
C VAL A 219 15.55 -22.83 -1.74
N ASP A 220 16.85 -22.52 -1.78
CA ASP A 220 17.43 -21.38 -1.07
C ASP A 220 16.87 -20.04 -1.54
N ASP A 221 16.79 -19.83 -2.85
CA ASP A 221 16.25 -18.61 -3.43
C ASP A 221 14.79 -18.38 -3.01
N ILE A 222 13.93 -19.38 -3.23
CA ILE A 222 12.49 -19.28 -2.93
C ILE A 222 12.31 -19.06 -1.42
N GLY A 223 13.02 -19.82 -0.58
CA GLY A 223 12.96 -19.65 0.87
C GLY A 223 13.49 -18.31 1.36
N SER A 224 14.47 -17.72 0.67
CA SER A 224 15.01 -16.40 1.04
C SER A 224 14.11 -15.25 0.59
N ILE A 225 13.29 -15.45 -0.45
CA ILE A 225 12.35 -14.45 -0.94
C ILE A 225 11.07 -14.48 -0.11
N PHE A 226 10.45 -15.65 0.00
CA PHE A 226 9.12 -15.80 0.59
C PHE A 226 9.17 -16.11 2.09
N GLY A 227 10.24 -16.74 2.58
CA GLY A 227 10.39 -17.16 3.99
C GLY A 227 11.07 -16.13 4.89
N GLN A 228 11.16 -14.87 4.44
CA GLN A 228 11.74 -13.78 5.22
C GLN A 228 10.69 -12.71 5.54
N ASN A 229 10.93 -11.97 6.62
CA ASN A 229 10.15 -10.79 6.94
C ASN A 229 10.25 -9.75 5.81
N ILE A 230 9.10 -9.21 5.39
CA ILE A 230 9.03 -8.26 4.27
C ILE A 230 9.90 -7.03 4.51
N GLU A 231 10.01 -6.59 5.77
CA GLU A 231 10.76 -5.39 6.14
C GLU A 231 12.25 -5.47 5.82
N VAL A 232 12.82 -6.68 5.87
CA VAL A 232 14.23 -6.95 5.60
C VAL A 232 14.48 -7.50 4.19
N SER A 233 13.43 -7.71 3.39
CA SER A 233 13.54 -8.25 2.05
C SER A 233 14.15 -7.22 1.08
N TYR A 234 15.21 -7.59 0.38
CA TYR A 234 15.80 -6.78 -0.69
C TYR A 234 14.86 -6.63 -1.92
N MET A 235 13.83 -7.47 -2.04
CA MET A 235 12.79 -7.45 -3.08
C MET A 235 11.49 -6.80 -2.59
N LYS A 236 11.57 -5.92 -1.57
CA LYS A 236 10.43 -5.42 -0.80
C LYS A 236 9.21 -5.04 -1.64
N SER A 237 9.36 -4.25 -2.70
CA SER A 237 8.20 -3.79 -3.48
C SER A 237 7.61 -4.84 -4.42
N GLU A 238 8.41 -5.75 -4.98
CA GLU A 238 7.88 -6.89 -5.76
C GLU A 238 7.13 -7.88 -4.85
N LEU A 239 7.72 -8.19 -3.70
CA LEU A 239 7.11 -9.10 -2.73
C LEU A 239 5.84 -8.50 -2.11
N LEU A 240 5.87 -7.20 -1.78
CA LEU A 240 4.68 -6.46 -1.34
C LEU A 240 3.59 -6.42 -2.43
N ALA A 241 3.94 -6.30 -3.71
CA ALA A 241 2.96 -6.33 -4.78
C ALA A 241 2.18 -7.65 -4.76
N PHE A 242 2.88 -8.78 -4.67
CA PHE A 242 2.26 -10.09 -4.52
C PHE A 242 1.42 -10.21 -3.24
N PHE A 243 1.99 -9.88 -2.08
CA PHE A 243 1.30 -10.03 -0.80
C PHE A 243 0.11 -9.09 -0.64
N HIS A 244 0.14 -7.89 -1.22
CA HIS A 244 -1.03 -7.01 -1.22
C HIS A 244 -2.16 -7.57 -2.09
N ILE A 245 -1.86 -8.17 -3.25
CA ILE A 245 -2.89 -8.86 -4.05
C ILE A 245 -3.44 -10.04 -3.26
N TYR A 246 -2.57 -10.83 -2.62
CA TYR A 246 -2.97 -11.98 -1.80
C TYR A 246 -3.89 -11.55 -0.65
N GLU A 247 -3.43 -10.64 0.22
CA GLU A 247 -4.15 -10.20 1.42
C GLU A 247 -5.42 -9.40 1.10
N ALA A 248 -5.47 -8.69 -0.02
CA ALA A 248 -6.67 -8.00 -0.45
C ALA A 248 -7.78 -8.96 -0.93
N LEU A 249 -7.45 -10.20 -1.29
CA LEU A 249 -8.41 -11.16 -1.84
C LEU A 249 -8.67 -12.34 -0.88
N VAL A 250 -7.64 -12.80 -0.19
CA VAL A 250 -7.64 -13.90 0.78
C VAL A 250 -7.79 -13.30 2.18
N PRO A 251 -8.99 -13.32 2.78
CA PRO A 251 -9.19 -12.75 4.11
C PRO A 251 -8.49 -13.63 5.16
N LYS A 252 -7.88 -13.03 6.17
CA LYS A 252 -7.36 -13.75 7.34
C LYS A 252 -8.54 -14.19 8.23
N THR A 253 -8.91 -15.46 8.14
CA THR A 253 -10.02 -16.08 8.90
C THR A 253 -9.66 -17.53 9.26
N LEU A 254 -10.46 -18.19 10.10
CA LEU A 254 -10.26 -19.61 10.44
C LEU A 254 -10.23 -20.55 9.21
N SER A 255 -10.93 -20.17 8.13
CA SER A 255 -11.03 -20.97 6.89
C SER A 255 -10.15 -20.46 5.75
N SER A 256 -9.46 -19.33 5.92
CA SER A 256 -8.68 -18.68 4.86
C SER A 256 -7.39 -18.07 5.42
N PRO A 257 -6.22 -18.49 4.90
CA PRO A 257 -4.92 -18.18 5.48
C PRO A 257 -4.45 -16.76 5.12
N GLY A 258 -3.81 -16.06 6.06
CA GLY A 258 -3.08 -14.82 5.76
C GLY A 258 -1.82 -15.06 4.91
N TYR A 259 -1.19 -13.99 4.42
CA TYR A 259 0.05 -14.12 3.65
C TYR A 259 1.24 -14.56 4.54
N ASP A 260 1.18 -14.29 5.84
CA ASP A 260 2.12 -14.75 6.86
C ASP A 260 2.34 -16.27 6.77
N LYS A 261 1.29 -17.03 6.49
CA LYS A 261 1.37 -18.50 6.32
C LYS A 261 2.27 -18.92 5.15
N ILE A 262 2.39 -18.09 4.10
CA ILE A 262 3.38 -18.30 3.03
C ILE A 262 4.80 -18.21 3.60
N GLN A 263 5.06 -17.23 4.47
CA GLN A 263 6.37 -17.02 5.08
C GLN A 263 6.74 -18.20 6.00
N HIS A 264 5.83 -18.59 6.90
CA HIS A 264 5.99 -19.73 7.79
C HIS A 264 6.28 -21.03 7.04
N PHE A 265 5.45 -21.35 6.03
CA PHE A 265 5.63 -22.53 5.21
C PHE A 265 6.99 -22.53 4.50
N THR A 266 7.32 -21.46 3.76
CA THR A 266 8.52 -21.41 2.92
C THR A 266 9.82 -21.34 3.72
N TYR A 267 9.81 -20.66 4.87
CA TYR A 267 10.92 -20.66 5.81
C TYR A 267 11.23 -22.08 6.31
N CYS A 268 10.19 -22.82 6.71
CA CYS A 268 10.32 -24.18 7.21
C CYS A 268 10.76 -25.17 6.13
N VAL A 269 10.28 -25.02 4.89
CA VAL A 269 10.77 -25.80 3.73
C VAL A 269 12.27 -25.64 3.59
N LYS A 270 12.77 -24.39 3.51
CA LYS A 270 14.21 -24.10 3.37
C LYS A 270 15.02 -24.65 4.54
N LYS A 271 14.58 -24.42 5.78
CA LYS A 271 15.29 -24.88 6.98
C LYS A 271 15.40 -26.39 7.03
N MET A 272 14.29 -27.10 6.81
CA MET A 272 14.30 -28.56 6.80
C MET A 272 15.13 -29.11 5.63
N TYR A 273 15.04 -28.51 4.44
CA TYR A 273 15.81 -28.95 3.29
C TYR A 273 17.33 -28.80 3.50
N ASN A 274 17.80 -27.66 4.01
CA ASN A 274 19.24 -27.40 4.12
C ASN A 274 19.90 -28.01 5.35
N ALA A 275 19.26 -27.85 6.51
CA ALA A 275 19.85 -28.21 7.78
C ALA A 275 19.34 -29.58 8.26
N THR A 276 18.24 -30.11 7.69
CA THR A 276 17.49 -31.27 8.20
C THR A 276 17.16 -31.20 9.68
N THR A 277 17.33 -30.03 10.28
CA THR A 277 16.92 -29.73 11.63
C THR A 277 15.42 -29.53 11.57
N ALA A 278 14.68 -30.44 12.19
CA ALA A 278 13.33 -30.12 12.60
C ALA A 278 13.39 -28.80 13.37
N ILE A 279 12.57 -27.83 12.98
CA ILE A 279 12.28 -26.75 13.92
C ILE A 279 11.46 -27.48 14.97
N THR A 280 12.09 -27.74 16.12
CA THR A 280 11.44 -28.56 17.13
C THR A 280 10.11 -27.92 17.49
N ASP A 281 9.10 -28.74 17.72
CA ASP A 281 7.81 -28.29 18.22
C ASP A 281 8.01 -27.29 19.36
N ALA A 282 8.98 -27.53 20.26
CA ALA A 282 9.35 -26.63 21.35
C ALA A 282 9.80 -25.21 20.91
N ALA A 283 10.60 -25.08 19.85
CA ALA A 283 11.03 -23.77 19.34
C ALA A 283 9.88 -23.03 18.64
N GLN A 284 8.99 -23.77 17.97
CA GLN A 284 7.78 -23.21 17.38
C GLN A 284 6.82 -22.76 18.48
N TYR A 285 6.47 -23.65 19.42
CA TYR A 285 5.64 -23.34 20.58
C TYR A 285 6.19 -22.18 21.40
N ALA A 286 7.51 -22.03 21.54
CA ALA A 286 8.10 -20.91 22.26
C ALA A 286 7.92 -19.57 21.53
N GLY A 287 8.07 -19.54 20.20
CA GLY A 287 7.79 -18.35 19.39
C GLY A 287 6.32 -17.97 19.43
N GLU A 288 5.45 -18.96 19.26
CA GLU A 288 4.01 -18.76 19.30
C GLU A 288 3.48 -18.38 20.69
N ALA A 289 4.04 -18.96 21.76
CA ALA A 289 3.71 -18.58 23.13
C ALA A 289 4.12 -17.13 23.42
N TYR A 290 5.24 -16.67 22.87
CA TYR A 290 5.66 -15.27 22.96
C TYR A 290 4.68 -14.34 22.25
N ASP A 291 4.21 -14.71 21.06
CA ASP A 291 3.22 -13.93 20.31
C ASP A 291 1.89 -13.84 21.05
N LEU A 292 1.42 -14.93 21.68
CA LEU A 292 0.24 -14.90 22.56
C LEU A 292 0.41 -13.97 23.76
N LEU A 293 1.59 -13.98 24.39
CA LEU A 293 1.90 -13.11 25.53
C LEU A 293 1.99 -11.62 25.13
N THR A 294 2.22 -11.33 23.85
CA THR A 294 2.34 -9.96 23.31
C THR A 294 1.09 -9.48 22.58
N GLY A 295 -0.02 -10.21 22.71
CA GLY A 295 -1.34 -9.81 22.22
C GLY A 295 -1.83 -10.55 20.96
N GLY A 296 -1.12 -11.60 20.55
CA GLY A 296 -1.55 -12.53 19.51
C GLY A 296 -2.79 -13.35 19.92
N SER A 297 -3.43 -13.99 18.94
CA SER A 297 -4.61 -14.84 19.18
C SER A 297 -4.26 -16.31 19.02
N TRP A 298 -4.86 -17.17 19.86
CA TRP A 298 -4.64 -18.62 19.84
C TRP A 298 -4.89 -19.25 18.47
N ASP A 299 -5.95 -18.83 17.80
CA ASP A 299 -6.33 -19.36 16.48
C ASP A 299 -5.29 -19.04 15.40
N ASP A 300 -4.65 -17.88 15.48
CA ASP A 300 -3.61 -17.46 14.55
C ASP A 300 -2.34 -18.31 14.75
N THR A 301 -1.94 -18.45 16.00
CA THR A 301 -0.82 -19.31 16.43
C THR A 301 -0.99 -20.76 15.99
N VAL A 302 -2.17 -21.35 16.13
CA VAL A 302 -2.43 -22.72 15.66
C VAL A 302 -2.25 -22.83 14.15
N SER A 303 -2.71 -21.83 13.39
CA SER A 303 -2.53 -21.81 11.95
C SER A 303 -1.08 -21.60 11.53
N ASP A 304 -0.26 -20.86 12.28
CA ASP A 304 1.18 -20.70 12.04
C ASP A 304 1.93 -22.00 12.28
N MET A 305 1.63 -22.71 13.37
CA MET A 305 2.18 -24.04 13.64
C MET A 305 1.85 -25.03 12.52
N GLU A 306 0.61 -25.05 12.03
CA GLU A 306 0.21 -25.89 10.90
C GLU A 306 1.00 -25.56 9.62
N ALA A 307 1.17 -24.27 9.30
CA ALA A 307 1.99 -23.83 8.17
C ALA A 307 3.45 -24.26 8.31
N ASN A 308 4.02 -24.12 9.50
CA ASN A 308 5.38 -24.55 9.78
C ASN A 308 5.54 -26.07 9.60
N ASN A 309 4.64 -26.87 10.16
CA ASN A 309 4.68 -28.34 10.10
C ASN A 309 4.54 -28.87 8.67
N LEU A 310 3.61 -28.29 7.90
CA LEU A 310 3.47 -28.61 6.48
C LEU A 310 4.73 -28.22 5.68
N GLY A 311 5.36 -27.10 6.04
CA GLY A 311 6.62 -26.67 5.43
C GLY A 311 7.77 -27.63 5.74
N GLN A 312 7.89 -28.07 6.98
CA GLN A 312 8.88 -29.08 7.38
C GLN A 312 8.68 -30.40 6.64
N ALA A 313 7.45 -30.92 6.61
CA ALA A 313 7.14 -32.16 5.92
C ALA A 313 7.52 -32.10 4.43
N TYR A 314 7.20 -30.99 3.76
CA TYR A 314 7.55 -30.81 2.36
C TYR A 314 9.05 -30.57 2.15
N GLY A 315 9.73 -29.83 3.02
CA GLY A 315 11.19 -29.66 2.96
C GLY A 315 11.94 -30.99 3.11
N LYS A 316 11.45 -31.88 3.98
CA LYS A 316 11.96 -33.25 4.12
C LYS A 316 11.74 -34.06 2.84
N GLU A 317 10.53 -34.01 2.28
CA GLU A 317 10.20 -34.66 0.99
C GLU A 317 11.16 -34.22 -0.12
N LEU A 318 11.41 -32.90 -0.24
CA LEU A 318 12.35 -32.36 -1.21
C LEU A 318 13.78 -32.83 -0.93
N TYR A 319 14.22 -32.84 0.33
CA TYR A 319 15.56 -33.30 0.70
C TYR A 319 15.77 -34.76 0.30
N GLU A 320 14.83 -35.64 0.63
CA GLU A 320 14.90 -37.07 0.27
C GLU A 320 14.91 -37.26 -1.25
N ARG A 321 14.13 -36.45 -1.98
CA ARG A 321 14.06 -36.50 -3.45
C ARG A 321 15.35 -36.07 -4.13
N TYR A 322 16.01 -35.01 -3.65
CA TYR A 322 17.17 -34.40 -4.31
C TYR A 322 18.52 -34.79 -3.68
N HIS A 323 18.53 -35.33 -2.46
CA HIS A 323 19.72 -35.85 -1.76
C HIS A 323 19.55 -37.31 -1.30
N PRO A 324 19.11 -38.25 -2.17
CA PRO A 324 18.70 -39.60 -1.73
C PRO A 324 19.82 -40.40 -1.04
N VAL A 325 21.09 -40.25 -1.48
CA VAL A 325 22.22 -40.92 -0.84
C VAL A 325 22.51 -40.36 0.56
N ARG A 326 22.46 -39.02 0.72
CA ARG A 326 22.69 -38.38 2.02
C ARG A 326 21.54 -38.68 2.99
N ALA A 327 20.31 -38.73 2.49
CA ALA A 327 19.13 -39.13 3.25
C ALA A 327 19.24 -40.59 3.73
N ALA A 328 19.63 -41.51 2.84
CA ALA A 328 19.80 -42.93 3.19
C ALA A 328 20.87 -43.14 4.26
N LEU A 329 22.04 -42.49 4.13
CA LEU A 329 23.11 -42.59 5.13
C LEU A 329 22.66 -42.14 6.54
N ARG A 330 21.81 -41.11 6.62
CA ARG A 330 21.29 -40.59 7.90
C ARG A 330 20.19 -41.43 8.52
N SER A 331 19.47 -42.23 7.73
CA SER A 331 18.44 -43.14 8.26
C SER A 331 19.02 -44.35 9.00
N LEU A 332 20.35 -44.50 8.98
CA LEU A 332 21.10 -45.58 9.63
C LEU A 332 21.68 -45.16 10.99
N ASP A 333 21.62 -43.87 11.34
CA ASP A 333 22.01 -43.30 12.65
C ASP A 333 20.81 -43.29 13.62
#